data_AF-A0A958F7J4-F1
#
_entry.id   AF-A0A958F7J4-F1
#
_cell.length_a   1.000
_cell.length_b   1.000
_cell.length_c   1.000
_cell.angle_alpha   90.00
_cell.angle_beta   90.00
_cell.angle_gamma   90.00
#
_symmetry.space_group_name_H-M   'P 1'
#
loop_
_entity.id
_entity.type
_entity.pdbx_description
1 polymer ?
#
loop_
_entity_poly.entity_id
_entity_poly.type
_entity_poly.pdbx_seq_one_letter_code
_entity_poly.pdbx_strand_id
1 'polypeptide(L)'
;FLILTVLKFPAHLALSHVLASLLLLGAAMLFWKREQSRYATFFYAMSGYAALSVAIIARFESPDFFVWLSWQSIVVISTAIWFRSKFIIVANFFIFLLILLAYVIVAGKVSTVSIGLGIVALLSARILNWQKDRLELRTDFMRYAYLVTAFFIFPYALYHSVPEAYVALSWIGVSVFYYLMSVWLKNNKYRWMALLNLILTVLYLFVMGSSQLDPVLRVVSFLILGVVLLLISLAYNRMRMKRETKAPNPPESN
;
A
#
# COMPACT_ATOMS: atom_id res chain seq x y z
N PHE A 1 4.76 30.63 11.73
CA PHE A 1 3.84 30.85 10.59
C PHE A 1 2.71 29.84 10.60
N LEU A 2 2.96 28.54 10.35
CA LEU A 2 1.94 27.47 10.31
C LEU A 2 0.94 27.48 11.48
N ILE A 3 1.42 27.60 12.72
CA ILE A 3 0.55 27.64 13.92
C ILE A 3 -0.29 28.92 13.97
N LEU A 4 0.26 30.06 13.53
CA LEU A 4 -0.41 31.36 13.58
C LEU A 4 -1.51 31.49 12.51
N THR A 5 -1.30 30.94 11.31
CA THR A 5 -2.32 30.93 10.25
C THR A 5 -3.46 29.98 10.55
N VAL A 6 -3.19 28.84 11.19
CA VAL A 6 -4.23 27.91 11.65
C VAL A 6 -5.15 28.55 12.69
N LEU A 7 -4.60 29.37 13.59
CA LEU A 7 -5.37 30.00 14.67
C LEU A 7 -6.12 31.27 14.28
N LYS A 8 -5.66 32.02 13.25
CA LYS A 8 -6.19 33.37 12.96
C LYS A 8 -6.86 33.56 11.60
N PHE A 9 -6.62 32.69 10.59
CA PHE A 9 -7.09 32.94 9.21
C PHE A 9 -7.65 31.68 8.52
N PRO A 10 -8.83 31.19 8.94
CA PRO A 10 -9.43 29.96 8.38
C PRO A 10 -9.80 30.09 6.89
N ALA A 11 -10.21 31.27 6.43
CA ALA A 11 -10.72 31.49 5.07
C ALA A 11 -9.67 31.35 3.94
N HIS A 12 -8.38 31.55 4.24
CA HIS A 12 -7.27 31.44 3.26
C HIS A 12 -6.29 30.31 3.58
N LEU A 13 -6.64 29.46 4.55
CA LEU A 13 -5.75 28.48 5.15
C LEU A 13 -5.22 27.48 4.12
N ALA A 14 -6.07 26.95 3.25
CA ALA A 14 -5.65 25.99 2.22
C ALA A 14 -4.64 26.61 1.24
N LEU A 15 -4.93 27.80 0.70
CA LEU A 15 -4.12 28.42 -0.35
C LEU A 15 -2.75 28.89 0.19
N SER A 16 -2.70 29.46 1.40
CA SER A 16 -1.44 29.86 2.03
C SER A 16 -0.53 28.66 2.35
N HIS A 17 -1.11 27.53 2.73
CA HIS A 17 -0.37 26.32 3.06
C HIS A 17 0.12 25.55 1.83
N VAL A 18 -0.63 25.58 0.71
CA VAL A 18 -0.14 25.09 -0.59
C VAL A 18 1.06 25.90 -1.06
N LEU A 19 0.98 27.24 -1.01
CA LEU A 19 2.09 28.11 -1.39
C LEU A 19 3.31 27.89 -0.50
N ALA A 20 3.11 27.79 0.82
CA ALA A 20 4.19 27.47 1.77
C ALA A 20 4.82 26.10 1.46
N SER A 21 4.02 25.08 1.14
CA SER A 21 4.51 23.77 0.73
C SER A 21 5.37 23.86 -0.54
N LEU A 22 4.89 24.56 -1.57
CA LEU A 22 5.62 24.71 -2.83
C LEU A 22 6.96 25.44 -2.62
N LEU A 23 6.97 26.51 -1.82
CA LEU A 23 8.19 27.26 -1.50
C LEU A 23 9.19 26.41 -0.71
N LEU A 24 8.74 25.68 0.30
CA LEU A 24 9.60 24.84 1.14
C LEU A 24 10.14 23.61 0.39
N LEU A 25 9.32 22.97 -0.45
CA LEU A 25 9.78 21.88 -1.32
C LEU A 25 10.73 22.39 -2.41
N GLY A 26 10.46 23.58 -2.96
CA GLY A 26 11.37 24.30 -3.87
C GLY A 26 12.73 24.57 -3.23
N ALA A 27 12.73 25.10 -2.01
CA ALA A 27 13.94 25.32 -1.23
C ALA A 27 14.69 24.01 -0.95
N ALA A 28 13.98 22.92 -0.60
CA ALA A 28 14.57 21.61 -0.39
C ALA A 28 15.28 21.09 -1.65
N MET A 29 14.65 21.23 -2.83
CA MET A 29 15.26 20.85 -4.11
C MET A 29 16.51 21.68 -4.44
N LEU A 30 16.48 23.00 -4.19
CA LEU A 30 17.61 23.90 -4.39
C LEU A 30 18.79 23.56 -3.48
N PHE A 31 18.54 23.35 -2.19
CA PHE A 31 19.56 22.98 -1.21
C PHE A 31 20.17 21.61 -1.52
N TRP A 32 19.35 20.64 -1.96
CA TRP A 32 19.86 19.35 -2.39
C TRP A 32 20.80 19.48 -3.60
N LYS A 33 20.46 20.32 -4.58
CA LYS A 33 21.29 20.53 -5.79
C LYS A 33 22.58 21.29 -5.50
N ARG A 34 22.58 22.24 -4.56
CA ARG A 34 23.75 23.08 -4.24
C ARG A 34 24.65 22.51 -3.16
N GLU A 35 24.10 22.06 -2.04
CA GLU A 35 24.86 21.76 -0.82
C GLU A 35 24.98 20.24 -0.55
N GLN A 36 24.13 19.40 -1.16
CA GLN A 36 23.95 17.97 -0.85
C GLN A 36 23.75 17.63 0.65
N SER A 37 23.42 18.62 1.48
CA SER A 37 23.20 18.41 2.91
C SER A 37 21.90 17.63 3.16
N ARG A 38 22.05 16.41 3.66
CA ARG A 38 20.93 15.48 3.93
C ARG A 38 19.99 16.00 5.02
N TYR A 39 20.52 16.70 6.03
CA TYR A 39 19.74 17.19 7.17
C TYR A 39 18.92 18.44 6.84
N ALA A 40 19.52 19.42 6.17
CA ALA A 40 18.80 20.63 5.76
C ALA A 40 17.66 20.27 4.79
N THR A 41 17.94 19.42 3.80
CA THR A 41 16.94 18.93 2.85
C THR A 41 15.80 18.20 3.57
N PHE A 42 16.10 17.41 4.62
CA PHE A 42 15.08 16.74 5.43
C PHE A 42 14.14 17.74 6.13
N PHE A 43 14.68 18.74 6.83
CA PHE A 43 13.83 19.70 7.56
C PHE A 43 12.96 20.54 6.63
N TYR A 44 13.49 21.02 5.50
CA TYR A 44 12.70 21.78 4.52
C TYR A 44 11.63 20.91 3.86
N ALA A 45 11.97 19.68 3.45
CA ALA A 45 11.02 18.78 2.83
C ALA A 45 9.90 18.38 3.81
N MET A 46 10.24 18.01 5.05
CA MET A 46 9.26 17.60 6.05
C MET A 46 8.32 18.75 6.43
N SER A 47 8.85 19.97 6.55
CA SER A 47 8.04 21.17 6.80
C SER A 47 7.12 21.48 5.62
N GLY A 48 7.60 21.31 4.39
CA GLY A 48 6.79 21.43 3.18
C GLY A 48 5.66 20.42 3.14
N TYR A 49 5.95 19.15 3.44
CA TYR A 49 4.93 18.09 3.52
C TYR A 49 3.93 18.31 4.64
N ALA A 50 4.36 18.80 5.81
CA ALA A 50 3.44 19.16 6.87
C ALA A 50 2.49 20.28 6.43
N ALA A 51 3.00 21.30 5.73
CA ALA A 51 2.17 22.36 5.18
C ALA A 51 1.16 21.82 4.15
N LEU A 52 1.60 20.91 3.27
CA LEU A 52 0.71 20.24 2.32
C LEU A 52 -0.39 19.43 3.02
N SER A 53 -0.04 18.69 4.07
CA SER A 53 -1.02 17.93 4.85
C SER A 53 -2.07 18.83 5.50
N VAL A 54 -1.65 19.96 6.07
CA VAL A 54 -2.57 20.97 6.63
C VAL A 54 -3.49 21.54 5.53
N ALA A 55 -2.95 21.82 4.34
CA ALA A 55 -3.76 22.28 3.22
C ALA A 55 -4.81 21.24 2.78
N ILE A 56 -4.45 19.96 2.76
CA ILE A 56 -5.37 18.86 2.42
C ILE A 56 -6.49 18.76 3.47
N ILE A 57 -6.14 18.75 4.76
CA ILE A 57 -7.12 18.68 5.87
C ILE A 57 -8.06 19.89 5.84
N ALA A 58 -7.56 21.07 5.47
CA ALA A 58 -8.37 22.28 5.38
C ALA A 58 -9.31 22.31 4.16
N ARG A 59 -9.02 21.52 3.12
CA ARG A 59 -9.76 21.54 1.85
C ARG A 59 -10.78 20.42 1.73
N PHE A 60 -10.52 19.26 2.34
CA PHE A 60 -11.34 18.07 2.22
C PHE A 60 -11.97 17.71 3.56
N GLU A 61 -13.22 17.28 3.53
CA GLU A 61 -13.96 16.85 4.72
C GLU A 61 -13.55 15.43 5.16
N SER A 62 -13.87 15.06 6.40
CA SER A 62 -13.70 13.70 6.88
C SER A 62 -14.74 12.78 6.24
N PRO A 63 -14.39 11.57 5.74
CA PRO A 63 -13.09 10.90 5.80
C PRO A 63 -12.20 11.09 4.55
N ASP A 64 -12.58 11.92 3.60
CA ASP A 64 -11.93 12.04 2.28
C ASP A 64 -10.50 12.58 2.35
N PHE A 65 -10.19 13.46 3.32
CA PHE A 65 -8.82 13.97 3.47
C PHE A 65 -7.81 12.84 3.76
N PHE A 66 -8.21 11.72 4.39
CA PHE A 66 -7.31 10.59 4.66
C PHE A 66 -6.80 9.91 3.39
N VAL A 67 -7.62 9.88 2.34
CA VAL A 67 -7.23 9.36 1.02
C VAL A 67 -6.18 10.26 0.40
N TRP A 68 -6.42 11.57 0.41
CA TRP A 68 -5.48 12.54 -0.15
C TRP A 68 -4.15 12.57 0.61
N LEU A 69 -4.18 12.49 1.94
CA LEU A 69 -2.98 12.35 2.77
C LEU A 69 -2.22 11.05 2.47
N SER A 70 -2.93 9.98 2.11
CA SER A 70 -2.29 8.73 1.69
C SER A 70 -1.66 8.84 0.31
N TRP A 71 -2.34 9.46 -0.66
CA TRP A 71 -1.75 9.74 -1.97
C TRP A 71 -0.51 10.65 -1.86
N GLN A 72 -0.52 11.61 -0.93
CA GLN A 72 0.65 12.42 -0.61
C GLN A 72 1.87 11.55 -0.21
N SER A 73 1.67 10.44 0.50
CA SER A 73 2.74 9.50 0.91
C SER A 73 3.58 9.01 -0.27
N ILE A 74 2.97 8.78 -1.45
CA ILE A 74 3.70 8.35 -2.66
C ILE A 74 4.64 9.46 -3.16
N VAL A 75 4.18 10.71 -3.12
CA VAL A 75 4.99 11.88 -3.49
C VAL A 75 6.18 12.01 -2.54
N VAL A 76 5.93 11.85 -1.24
CA VAL A 76 6.98 11.89 -0.21
C VAL A 76 8.02 10.78 -0.44
N ILE A 77 7.61 9.54 -0.70
CA ILE A 77 8.55 8.43 -0.96
C ILE A 77 9.36 8.70 -2.23
N SER A 78 8.71 9.17 -3.29
CA SER A 78 9.35 9.43 -4.59
C SER A 78 10.43 10.52 -4.48
N THR A 79 10.13 11.61 -3.79
CA THR A 79 11.11 12.68 -3.52
C THR A 79 12.18 12.26 -2.52
N ALA A 80 11.84 11.46 -1.50
CA ALA A 80 12.82 10.93 -0.55
C ALA A 80 13.90 10.07 -1.23
N ILE A 81 13.48 9.28 -2.23
CA ILE A 81 14.39 8.50 -3.09
C ILE A 81 15.28 9.44 -3.90
N TRP A 82 14.73 10.51 -4.48
CA TRP A 82 15.53 11.51 -5.20
C TRP A 82 16.58 12.16 -4.29
N PHE A 83 16.18 12.58 -3.09
CA PHE A 83 17.09 13.14 -2.08
C PHE A 83 18.00 12.09 -1.41
N ARG A 84 17.88 10.81 -1.79
CA ARG A 84 18.57 9.67 -1.17
C ARG A 84 18.49 9.69 0.36
N SER A 85 17.38 10.19 0.92
CA SER A 85 17.22 10.46 2.34
C SER A 85 16.38 9.40 3.03
N LYS A 86 17.07 8.61 3.86
CA LYS A 86 16.49 7.51 4.65
C LYS A 86 15.51 8.03 5.71
N PHE A 87 15.81 9.17 6.31
CA PHE A 87 15.00 9.79 7.35
C PHE A 87 13.60 10.19 6.86
N ILE A 88 13.50 10.71 5.63
CA ILE A 88 12.20 11.09 5.03
C ILE A 88 11.33 9.84 4.85
N ILE A 89 11.91 8.72 4.39
CA ILE A 89 11.16 7.47 4.21
C ILE A 89 10.63 6.93 5.54
N VAL A 90 11.47 6.95 6.59
CA VAL A 90 11.08 6.49 7.93
C VAL A 90 9.98 7.38 8.51
N ALA A 91 10.13 8.70 8.45
CA ALA A 91 9.11 9.63 8.91
C ALA A 91 7.78 9.42 8.18
N ASN A 92 7.83 9.31 6.85
CA ASN A 92 6.65 9.06 6.04
C ASN A 92 5.98 7.72 6.36
N PHE A 93 6.75 6.67 6.66
CA PHE A 93 6.20 5.39 7.10
C PHE A 93 5.39 5.50 8.38
N PHE A 94 5.91 6.18 9.41
CA PHE A 94 5.16 6.41 10.65
C PHE A 94 3.93 7.28 10.42
N ILE A 95 4.06 8.34 9.61
CA ILE A 95 2.93 9.22 9.28
C ILE A 95 1.84 8.44 8.55
N PHE A 96 2.19 7.59 7.58
CA PHE A 96 1.23 6.73 6.89
C PHE A 96 0.51 5.78 7.85
N LEU A 97 1.23 5.15 8.78
CA LEU A 97 0.61 4.29 9.79
C LEU A 97 -0.34 5.07 10.71
N LEU A 98 0.02 6.29 11.11
CA LEU A 98 -0.85 7.15 11.91
C LEU A 98 -2.10 7.56 11.14
N ILE A 99 -1.97 7.92 9.86
CA ILE A 99 -3.11 8.23 8.96
C ILE A 99 -4.06 7.04 8.88
N LEU A 100 -3.52 5.83 8.69
CA LEU A 100 -4.31 4.61 8.61
C LEU A 100 -5.04 4.34 9.93
N LEU A 101 -4.34 4.41 11.06
CA LEU A 101 -4.92 4.17 12.37
C LEU A 101 -6.02 5.20 12.68
N ALA A 102 -5.76 6.48 12.41
CA ALA A 102 -6.74 7.54 12.55
C ALA A 102 -7.96 7.31 11.63
N TYR A 103 -7.75 6.88 10.39
CA TYR A 103 -8.85 6.53 9.48
C TYR A 103 -9.73 5.41 10.04
N VAL A 104 -9.13 4.33 10.55
CA VAL A 104 -9.89 3.20 11.13
C VAL A 104 -10.71 3.64 12.34
N ILE A 105 -10.15 4.50 13.21
CA ILE A 105 -10.84 5.02 14.39
C ILE A 105 -11.97 5.99 14.01
N VAL A 106 -11.72 6.91 13.07
CA VAL A 106 -12.66 7.99 12.72
C VAL A 106 -13.77 7.50 11.79
N ALA A 107 -13.43 6.71 10.77
CA ALA A 107 -14.41 6.26 9.79
C ALA A 107 -15.38 5.24 10.39
N GLY A 108 -14.95 4.45 11.40
CA GLY A 108 -15.76 3.44 12.12
C GLY A 108 -16.18 2.24 11.26
N LYS A 109 -16.49 2.46 9.98
CA LYS A 109 -16.72 1.46 8.94
C LYS A 109 -15.82 1.78 7.76
N VAL A 110 -15.10 0.77 7.32
CA VAL A 110 -14.16 0.89 6.22
C VAL A 110 -14.92 0.75 4.90
N SER A 111 -15.18 1.89 4.25
CA SER A 111 -15.88 1.98 2.97
C SER A 111 -14.91 1.88 1.78
N THR A 112 -15.42 2.08 0.56
CA THR A 112 -14.64 2.12 -0.71
C THR A 112 -13.40 3.02 -0.63
N VAL A 113 -13.45 4.06 0.19
CA VAL A 113 -12.36 5.03 0.49
C VAL A 113 -11.07 4.33 0.94
N SER A 114 -11.20 3.22 1.67
CA SER A 114 -10.06 2.43 2.18
C SER A 114 -9.30 1.66 1.12
N ILE A 115 -9.92 1.34 -0.02
CA ILE A 115 -9.25 0.66 -1.13
C ILE A 115 -8.10 1.55 -1.63
N GLY A 116 -8.31 2.88 -1.64
CA GLY A 116 -7.26 3.85 -1.95
C GLY A 116 -6.05 3.73 -1.01
N LEU A 117 -6.27 3.55 0.29
CA LEU A 117 -5.20 3.35 1.28
C LEU A 117 -4.40 2.06 1.00
N GLY A 118 -5.10 0.97 0.64
CA GLY A 118 -4.48 -0.30 0.27
C GLY A 118 -3.64 -0.20 -1.01
N ILE A 119 -4.15 0.52 -2.03
CA ILE A 119 -3.42 0.79 -3.28
C ILE A 119 -2.16 1.60 -3.00
N VAL A 120 -2.27 2.66 -2.20
CA VAL A 120 -1.12 3.48 -1.79
C VAL A 120 -0.08 2.65 -1.07
N ALA A 121 -0.49 1.75 -0.16
CA ALA A 121 0.42 0.85 0.54
C ALA A 121 1.17 -0.09 -0.43
N LEU A 122 0.48 -0.70 -1.39
CA LEU A 122 1.10 -1.54 -2.43
C LEU A 122 2.10 -0.75 -3.28
N LEU A 123 1.70 0.44 -3.74
CA LEU A 123 2.57 1.31 -4.54
C LEU A 123 3.80 1.74 -3.75
N SER A 124 3.63 2.12 -2.48
CA SER A 124 4.72 2.48 -1.57
C SER A 124 5.71 1.33 -1.38
N ALA A 125 5.21 0.11 -1.13
CA ALA A 125 6.04 -1.08 -1.07
C ALA A 125 6.79 -1.34 -2.39
N ARG A 126 6.14 -1.09 -3.53
CA ARG A 126 6.73 -1.32 -4.85
C ARG A 126 7.83 -0.33 -5.19
N ILE A 127 7.56 0.96 -4.99
CA ILE A 127 8.52 2.05 -5.22
C ILE A 127 9.77 1.82 -4.38
N LEU A 128 9.60 1.47 -3.10
CA LEU A 128 10.70 1.18 -2.20
C LEU A 128 11.49 -0.08 -2.62
N ASN A 129 10.82 -1.09 -3.17
CA ASN A 129 11.47 -2.30 -3.68
C ASN A 129 12.32 -2.03 -4.93
N TRP A 130 11.88 -1.14 -5.82
CA TRP A 130 12.61 -0.81 -7.04
C TRP A 130 13.89 -0.03 -6.78
N GLN A 131 13.94 0.76 -5.71
CA GLN A 131 15.06 1.64 -5.39
C GLN A 131 15.89 1.09 -4.23
N LYS A 132 15.84 -0.23 -4.01
CA LYS A 132 16.53 -0.92 -2.92
C LYS A 132 18.04 -0.72 -2.97
N ASP A 133 18.64 -0.64 -4.17
CA ASP A 133 20.09 -0.50 -4.31
C ASP A 133 20.57 0.96 -4.18
N ARG A 134 19.68 1.93 -4.43
CA ARG A 134 20.03 3.38 -4.34
C ARG A 134 20.03 3.91 -2.91
N LEU A 135 19.25 3.26 -2.04
CA LEU A 135 19.23 3.53 -0.62
C LEU A 135 20.04 2.40 0.00
N GLU A 136 21.20 2.65 0.62
CA GLU A 136 21.98 1.64 1.37
C GLU A 136 21.23 1.15 2.66
N LEU A 137 19.91 1.04 2.58
CA LEU A 137 18.78 0.63 3.43
C LEU A 137 18.48 -0.83 3.79
N ARG A 138 18.41 -1.12 5.09
CA ARG A 138 17.42 -2.05 5.70
C ARG A 138 15.93 -1.62 5.49
N THR A 139 15.54 -1.11 4.32
CA THR A 139 14.13 -0.78 3.99
C THR A 139 13.25 -2.01 3.81
N ASP A 140 13.83 -3.21 3.94
CA ASP A 140 13.11 -4.47 3.83
C ASP A 140 11.97 -4.57 4.85
N PHE A 141 12.16 -4.12 6.10
CA PHE A 141 11.11 -4.12 7.14
C PHE A 141 9.93 -3.21 6.77
N MET A 142 10.19 -1.96 6.39
CA MET A 142 9.14 -1.01 5.99
C MET A 142 8.33 -1.52 4.81
N ARG A 143 9.00 -2.11 3.81
CA ARG A 143 8.32 -2.74 2.67
C ARG A 143 7.41 -3.87 3.12
N TYR A 144 7.84 -4.72 4.06
CA TYR A 144 7.00 -5.79 4.59
C TYR A 144 5.78 -5.23 5.31
N ALA A 145 5.97 -4.22 6.15
CA ALA A 145 4.86 -3.56 6.84
C ALA A 145 3.83 -3.00 5.84
N TYR A 146 4.25 -2.30 4.79
CA TYR A 146 3.32 -1.83 3.74
C TYR A 146 2.58 -2.98 3.04
N LEU A 147 3.25 -4.10 2.75
CA LEU A 147 2.59 -5.26 2.13
C LEU A 147 1.59 -5.92 3.08
N VAL A 148 1.93 -6.04 4.36
CA VAL A 148 1.04 -6.60 5.40
C VAL A 148 -0.17 -5.68 5.59
N THR A 149 0.05 -4.37 5.64
CA THR A 149 -1.01 -3.38 5.69
C THR A 149 -1.96 -3.52 4.50
N ALA A 150 -1.43 -3.58 3.28
CA ALA A 150 -2.24 -3.82 2.09
C ALA A 150 -3.03 -5.15 2.19
N PHE A 151 -2.36 -6.23 2.60
CA PHE A 151 -2.96 -7.55 2.75
C PHE A 151 -4.20 -7.54 3.65
N PHE A 152 -4.19 -6.79 4.75
CA PHE A 152 -5.35 -6.71 5.64
C PHE A 152 -6.41 -5.72 5.15
N ILE A 153 -6.00 -4.58 4.57
CA ILE A 153 -6.95 -3.57 4.10
C ILE A 153 -7.84 -4.11 2.98
N PHE A 154 -7.30 -4.81 1.98
CA PHE A 154 -8.11 -5.21 0.81
C PHE A 154 -9.28 -6.14 1.18
N PRO A 155 -9.08 -7.26 1.92
CA PRO A 155 -10.18 -8.13 2.32
C PRO A 155 -11.16 -7.42 3.25
N TYR A 156 -10.65 -6.62 4.21
CA TYR A 156 -11.47 -5.90 5.18
C TYR A 156 -12.34 -4.81 4.52
N ALA A 157 -11.78 -4.09 3.54
CA ALA A 157 -12.48 -3.11 2.73
C ALA A 157 -13.59 -3.75 1.90
N LEU A 158 -13.29 -4.86 1.23
CA LEU A 158 -14.26 -5.56 0.39
C LEU A 158 -15.36 -6.22 1.21
N TYR A 159 -15.06 -6.71 2.41
CA TYR A 159 -16.06 -7.26 3.32
C TYR A 159 -17.16 -6.25 3.69
N HIS A 160 -16.79 -4.98 3.89
CA HIS A 160 -17.74 -3.93 4.25
C HIS A 160 -18.31 -3.15 3.07
N SER A 161 -17.64 -3.18 1.91
CA SER A 161 -18.03 -2.39 0.72
C SER A 161 -18.89 -3.17 -0.26
N VAL A 162 -18.86 -4.50 -0.21
CA VAL A 162 -19.56 -5.39 -1.14
C VAL A 162 -20.67 -6.12 -0.39
N PRO A 163 -21.85 -6.37 -1.00
CA PRO A 163 -22.90 -7.17 -0.38
C PRO A 163 -22.37 -8.54 0.07
N GLU A 164 -22.87 -9.06 1.19
CA GLU A 164 -22.40 -10.31 1.82
C GLU A 164 -22.31 -11.50 0.85
N ALA A 165 -23.24 -11.55 -0.11
CA ALA A 165 -23.31 -12.49 -1.23
C ALA A 165 -22.04 -12.55 -2.10
N TYR A 166 -21.36 -11.42 -2.30
CA TYR A 166 -20.24 -11.30 -3.24
C TYR A 166 -18.89 -11.16 -2.55
N VAL A 167 -18.84 -11.11 -1.21
CA VAL A 167 -17.59 -11.00 -0.43
C VAL A 167 -16.58 -12.08 -0.83
N ALA A 168 -17.01 -13.34 -0.88
CA ALA A 168 -16.13 -14.46 -1.23
C ALA A 168 -15.58 -14.30 -2.65
N LEU A 169 -16.43 -13.90 -3.60
CA LEU A 169 -16.02 -13.67 -4.98
C LEU A 169 -15.01 -12.51 -5.10
N SER A 170 -15.22 -11.43 -4.36
CA SER A 170 -14.29 -10.30 -4.32
C SER A 170 -12.94 -10.71 -3.72
N TRP A 171 -12.93 -11.53 -2.67
CA TRP A 171 -11.68 -12.04 -2.10
C TRP A 171 -10.96 -13.00 -3.05
N ILE A 172 -11.68 -13.85 -3.79
CA ILE A 172 -11.07 -14.64 -4.88
C ILE A 172 -10.41 -13.70 -5.91
N GLY A 173 -11.10 -12.62 -6.29
CA GLY A 173 -10.55 -11.58 -7.17
C GLY A 173 -9.25 -10.98 -6.65
N VAL A 174 -9.17 -10.65 -5.36
CA VAL A 174 -7.94 -10.17 -4.71
C VAL A 174 -6.82 -11.21 -4.76
N SER A 175 -7.14 -12.49 -4.53
CA SER A 175 -6.16 -13.57 -4.64
C SER A 175 -5.59 -13.70 -6.05
N VAL A 176 -6.46 -13.63 -7.07
CA VAL A 176 -6.05 -13.63 -8.48
C VAL A 176 -5.17 -12.41 -8.77
N PHE A 177 -5.56 -11.23 -8.30
CA PHE A 177 -4.76 -10.02 -8.45
C PHE A 177 -3.36 -10.16 -7.83
N TYR A 178 -3.25 -10.66 -6.59
CA TYR A 178 -1.95 -10.92 -5.96
C TYR A 178 -1.13 -11.97 -6.70
N TYR A 179 -1.77 -13.00 -7.24
CA TYR A 179 -1.10 -14.01 -8.06
C TYR A 179 -0.53 -13.41 -9.35
N LEU A 180 -1.33 -12.62 -10.08
CA LEU A 180 -0.89 -11.90 -11.28
C LEU A 180 0.29 -10.97 -10.97
N MET A 181 0.20 -10.21 -9.88
CA MET A 181 1.29 -9.37 -9.40
C MET A 181 2.55 -10.18 -9.08
N SER A 182 2.42 -11.40 -8.54
CA SER A 182 3.58 -12.26 -8.33
C SER A 182 4.27 -12.66 -9.63
N VAL A 183 3.49 -13.05 -10.64
CA VAL A 183 4.01 -13.48 -11.95
C VAL A 183 4.70 -12.30 -12.63
N TRP A 184 4.02 -11.16 -12.71
CA TRP A 184 4.54 -9.97 -13.38
C TRP A 184 5.80 -9.43 -12.70
N LEU A 185 5.79 -9.36 -11.37
CA LEU A 185 6.91 -8.82 -10.60
C LEU A 185 7.98 -9.85 -10.24
N LYS A 186 7.80 -11.11 -10.65
CA LYS A 186 8.66 -12.27 -10.33
C LYS A 186 9.02 -12.34 -8.84
N ASN A 187 8.08 -12.01 -7.96
CA ASN A 187 8.32 -11.88 -6.52
C ASN A 187 7.46 -12.88 -5.72
N ASN A 188 8.13 -13.69 -4.89
CA ASN A 188 7.50 -14.75 -4.11
C ASN A 188 6.55 -14.24 -3.02
N LYS A 189 6.73 -13.00 -2.54
CA LYS A 189 5.93 -12.43 -1.44
C LYS A 189 4.47 -12.25 -1.83
N TYR A 190 4.22 -11.81 -3.05
CA TYR A 190 2.87 -11.69 -3.60
C TYR A 190 2.20 -13.06 -3.78
N ARG A 191 2.97 -14.16 -3.92
CA ARG A 191 2.39 -15.53 -3.91
C ARG A 191 1.86 -15.89 -2.55
N TRP A 192 2.65 -15.63 -1.51
CA TRP A 192 2.21 -15.86 -0.14
C TRP A 192 0.97 -15.03 0.18
N MET A 193 0.90 -13.77 -0.26
CA MET A 193 -0.33 -12.97 -0.12
C MET A 193 -1.52 -13.60 -0.85
N ALA A 194 -1.34 -14.10 -2.08
CA ALA A 194 -2.42 -14.79 -2.81
C ALA A 194 -2.90 -16.06 -2.09
N LEU A 195 -1.96 -16.89 -1.60
CA LEU A 195 -2.28 -18.14 -0.90
C LEU A 195 -2.94 -17.88 0.45
N LEU A 196 -2.42 -16.95 1.24
CA LEU A 196 -3.01 -16.58 2.53
C LEU A 196 -4.42 -16.00 2.34
N ASN A 197 -4.63 -15.18 1.31
CA ASN A 197 -5.95 -14.66 1.00
C ASN A 197 -6.91 -15.76 0.55
N LEU A 198 -6.45 -16.77 -0.23
CA LEU A 198 -7.28 -17.93 -0.57
C LEU A 198 -7.66 -18.75 0.66
N ILE A 199 -6.73 -18.99 1.58
CA ILE A 199 -7.03 -19.67 2.85
C ILE A 199 -8.09 -18.88 3.62
N LEU A 200 -7.94 -17.55 3.68
CA LEU A 200 -8.93 -16.67 4.32
C LEU A 200 -10.31 -16.78 3.65
N THR A 201 -10.38 -16.84 2.32
CA THR A 201 -11.62 -17.08 1.57
C THR A 201 -12.24 -18.44 1.88
N VAL A 202 -11.42 -19.50 1.94
CA VAL A 202 -11.89 -20.85 2.29
C VAL A 202 -12.51 -20.85 3.69
N LEU A 203 -11.83 -20.25 4.66
CA LEU A 203 -12.34 -20.12 6.04
C LEU A 203 -13.65 -19.33 6.08
N TYR A 204 -13.74 -18.21 5.34
CA TYR A 204 -14.96 -17.42 5.25
C TYR A 204 -16.13 -18.23 4.66
N LEU A 205 -15.92 -18.92 3.55
CA LEU A 205 -16.95 -19.76 2.93
C LEU A 205 -17.36 -20.94 3.83
N PHE A 206 -16.43 -21.50 4.60
CA PHE A 206 -16.74 -22.57 5.54
C PHE A 206 -17.61 -22.09 6.71
N VAL A 207 -17.29 -20.92 7.29
CA VAL A 207 -18.02 -20.35 8.43
C VAL A 207 -19.37 -19.76 7.98
N MET A 208 -19.35 -18.84 7.00
CA MET A 208 -20.52 -18.04 6.61
C MET A 208 -21.37 -18.73 5.54
N GLY A 209 -20.73 -19.58 4.72
CA GLY A 209 -21.41 -20.37 3.71
C GLY A 209 -22.14 -21.58 4.25
N SER A 210 -22.41 -21.67 5.56
CA SER A 210 -23.38 -22.61 6.12
C SER A 210 -24.74 -21.93 6.37
N SER A 211 -24.76 -20.66 6.80
CA SER A 211 -25.94 -20.02 7.39
C SER A 211 -26.49 -18.79 6.65
N GLN A 212 -25.69 -18.08 5.84
CA GLN A 212 -26.09 -16.74 5.33
C GLN A 212 -26.09 -16.60 3.79
N LEU A 213 -25.44 -17.51 3.07
CA LEU A 213 -25.38 -17.45 1.60
C LEU A 213 -26.51 -18.24 0.96
N ASP A 214 -27.15 -17.62 -0.04
CA ASP A 214 -28.06 -18.28 -0.99
C ASP A 214 -27.41 -19.55 -1.56
N PRO A 215 -28.13 -20.70 -1.57
CA PRO A 215 -27.62 -21.96 -2.10
C PRO A 215 -26.92 -21.85 -3.46
N VAL A 216 -27.43 -21.02 -4.38
CA VAL A 216 -26.85 -20.87 -5.72
C VAL A 216 -25.48 -20.19 -5.66
N LEU A 217 -25.39 -19.06 -4.95
CA LEU A 217 -24.15 -18.29 -4.79
C LEU A 217 -23.06 -19.07 -4.05
N ARG A 218 -23.47 -19.92 -3.09
CA ARG A 218 -22.58 -20.83 -2.37
C ARG A 218 -21.91 -21.82 -3.33
N VAL A 219 -22.69 -22.53 -4.14
CA VAL A 219 -22.17 -23.50 -5.12
C VAL A 219 -21.25 -22.82 -6.12
N VAL A 220 -21.67 -21.67 -6.66
CA VAL A 220 -20.85 -20.89 -7.61
C VAL A 220 -19.53 -20.45 -6.98
N SER A 221 -19.55 -19.95 -5.74
CA SER A 221 -18.33 -19.51 -5.04
C SER A 221 -17.36 -20.67 -4.79
N PHE A 222 -17.86 -21.84 -4.36
CA PHE A 222 -17.02 -23.04 -4.19
C PHE A 222 -16.44 -23.55 -5.52
N LEU A 223 -17.23 -23.52 -6.60
CA LEU A 223 -16.79 -23.92 -7.93
C LEU A 223 -15.68 -23.00 -8.44
N ILE A 224 -15.88 -21.68 -8.37
CA ILE A 224 -14.87 -20.69 -8.78
C ILE A 224 -13.61 -20.84 -7.92
N LEU A 225 -13.76 -20.99 -6.60
CA LEU A 225 -12.63 -21.21 -5.70
C LEU A 225 -11.83 -22.46 -6.09
N GLY A 226 -12.51 -23.58 -6.37
CA GLY A 226 -11.88 -24.82 -6.82
C GLY A 226 -11.12 -24.65 -8.14
N VAL A 227 -11.73 -23.99 -9.13
CA VAL A 227 -11.07 -23.68 -10.41
C VAL A 227 -9.83 -22.83 -10.19
N VAL A 228 -9.92 -21.77 -9.37
CA VAL A 228 -8.78 -20.88 -9.08
C VAL A 228 -7.65 -21.61 -8.37
N LEU A 229 -7.96 -22.49 -7.40
CA LEU A 229 -6.97 -23.33 -6.73
C LEU A 229 -6.27 -24.28 -7.71
N LEU A 230 -7.02 -24.93 -8.61
CA LEU A 230 -6.46 -25.79 -9.65
C LEU A 230 -5.56 -25.01 -10.60
N LEU A 231 -6.01 -23.84 -11.09
CA LEU A 231 -5.22 -23.00 -11.99
C LEU A 231 -3.90 -22.55 -11.34
N ILE A 232 -3.96 -22.10 -10.08
CA ILE A 232 -2.76 -21.69 -9.34
C ILE A 232 -1.83 -22.88 -9.10
N SER A 233 -2.36 -24.06 -8.75
CA SER A 233 -1.59 -25.29 -8.55
C SER A 233 -0.87 -25.73 -9.82
N LEU A 234 -1.58 -25.80 -10.95
CA LEU A 234 -1.01 -26.17 -12.26
C LEU A 234 0.06 -25.18 -12.71
N ALA A 235 -0.22 -23.89 -12.58
CA ALA A 235 0.74 -22.85 -12.92
C ALA A 235 1.99 -22.94 -12.03
N TYR A 236 1.83 -23.23 -10.74
CA TYR A 236 2.95 -23.46 -9.83
C TYR A 236 3.78 -24.67 -10.24
N ASN A 237 3.13 -25.80 -10.54
CA ASN A 237 3.82 -27.03 -10.96
C ASN A 237 4.65 -26.80 -12.24
N ARG A 238 4.09 -26.09 -13.22
CA ARG A 238 4.78 -25.72 -14.45
C ARG A 238 5.99 -24.81 -14.21
N MET A 239 5.90 -23.87 -13.25
CA MET A 239 7.03 -23.01 -12.88
C MET A 239 8.13 -23.77 -12.14
N ARG A 240 7.77 -24.78 -11.34
CA ARG A 240 8.73 -25.64 -10.63
C ARG A 240 9.53 -26.50 -11.62
N MET A 241 8.84 -27.19 -12.52
CA MET A 241 9.45 -28.03 -13.56
C MET A 241 10.50 -27.25 -14.38
N LYS A 242 10.17 -26.02 -14.80
CA LYS A 242 11.07 -25.17 -15.58
C LYS A 242 12.34 -24.71 -14.83
N ARG A 243 12.33 -24.73 -13.50
CA ARG A 243 13.51 -24.42 -12.67
C ARG A 243 14.41 -25.65 -12.51
N GLU A 244 13.82 -26.83 -12.35
CA GLU A 244 14.55 -28.10 -12.24
C GLU A 244 15.29 -28.42 -13.55
N THR A 245 14.72 -28.14 -14.73
CA THR A 245 15.40 -28.32 -16.03
C THR A 245 16.57 -27.34 -16.27
N LYS A 246 16.75 -26.31 -15.44
CA LYS A 246 17.75 -25.23 -15.64
C LYS A 246 18.89 -25.26 -14.64
N ALA A 247 18.88 -26.20 -13.68
CA ALA A 247 20.01 -26.43 -12.79
C ALA A 247 21.10 -27.19 -13.56
N PRO A 248 22.36 -26.71 -13.63
CA PRO A 248 23.44 -27.51 -14.17
C PRO A 248 23.67 -28.69 -13.23
N ASN A 249 23.82 -29.89 -13.79
CA ASN A 249 24.26 -31.05 -13.01
C ASN A 249 25.57 -30.69 -12.31
N PRO A 250 25.73 -30.97 -10.99
CA PRO A 250 27.03 -30.85 -10.36
C PRO A 250 28.04 -31.75 -11.10
N PRO A 251 29.29 -31.33 -11.27
CA PRO A 251 30.29 -32.17 -11.92
C PRO A 251 30.44 -33.46 -11.11
N GLU A 252 30.28 -34.59 -11.79
CA GLU A 252 30.57 -35.91 -11.24
C GLU A 252 32.02 -35.92 -10.79
N SER A 253 32.25 -36.01 -9.47
CA SER A 253 33.57 -36.23 -8.91
C SER A 253 33.96 -37.69 -9.19
N ASN A 254 34.77 -37.88 -10.23
CA ASN A 254 35.55 -39.11 -10.42
C ASN A 254 36.84 -39.06 -9.60
#